data_AF-A0A7C2DTU9-F1
#
_entry.id   AF-A0A7C2DTU9-F1
#
_cell.length_a   1.000
_cell.length_b   1.000
_cell.length_c   1.000
_cell.angle_alpha   90.00
_cell.angle_beta   90.00
_cell.angle_gamma   90.00
#
_symmetry.space_group_name_H-M   'P 1'
#
loop_
_entity.id
_entity.type
_entity.pdbx_description
1 polymer ?
#
loop_
_entity_poly.entity_id
_entity_poly.type
_entity_poly.pdbx_seq_one_letter_code
_entity_poly.pdbx_strand_id
1 'polypeptide(L)'
;MRPRNPYYPHDRPVEVVIPALLPRLLAVAAGIFVLVLLAGASSYVIPPGHRGVKVTLGRASDQFLPEGFGFKLPLVTRIVPVSVRQRTAPLRADCFSSDLQQITLDLRVLYRVPESSVVQIYRQYAGDPFDSLIAPRVQEAVKEVTALLTAEQIVKGRDRVKQQALANAREKIGALLEVHDLVIRNIDLSEELERAIEAKMVAEQEAARARFVQMQTEIEAQTAVIRAEGEARAIRIRGEALRLNPAFLRLQLVEKWNGRAPLVVPADPGTSGAGLLLPLGDASQSAESP
;
A
#
# COMPACT_ATOMS: atom_id res chain seq x y z
N MET A 1 13.94 -47.99 114.76
CA MET A 1 13.72 -48.16 113.30
C MET A 1 13.05 -46.90 112.76
N ARG A 2 13.71 -46.14 111.88
CA ARG A 2 13.00 -45.19 111.00
C ARG A 2 12.41 -45.99 109.84
N PRO A 3 11.30 -45.53 109.25
CA PRO A 3 11.48 -45.00 107.91
C PRO A 3 10.78 -43.68 107.65
N ARG A 4 11.51 -42.91 106.85
CA ARG A 4 11.18 -41.77 105.99
C ARG A 4 9.69 -41.43 105.83
N ASN A 5 9.41 -40.17 106.19
CA ASN A 5 8.30 -39.37 105.68
C ASN A 5 8.42 -39.20 104.15
N PRO A 6 7.43 -39.59 103.34
CA PRO A 6 7.36 -39.19 101.93
C PRO A 6 6.67 -37.83 101.83
N TYR A 7 7.44 -36.81 101.48
CA TYR A 7 6.92 -35.53 100.99
C TYR A 7 6.38 -35.72 99.56
N TYR A 8 5.08 -35.53 99.37
CA TYR A 8 4.36 -35.06 98.16
C TYR A 8 2.89 -34.97 98.60
N PRO A 9 2.16 -33.85 98.42
CA PRO A 9 1.81 -33.27 97.12
C PRO A 9 1.78 -31.71 97.19
N HIS A 10 1.60 -30.88 96.17
CA HIS A 10 0.81 -30.94 94.96
C HIS A 10 1.52 -30.05 93.93
N ASP A 11 1.62 -30.52 92.68
CA ASP A 11 1.71 -29.61 91.54
C ASP A 11 0.49 -28.70 91.60
N ARG A 12 0.70 -27.42 91.90
CA ARG A 12 -0.32 -26.42 91.59
C ARG A 12 -0.44 -26.41 90.07
N PRO A 13 -1.63 -26.57 89.47
CA PRO A 13 -1.77 -26.25 88.07
C PRO A 13 -1.33 -24.80 87.93
N VAL A 14 -0.28 -24.57 87.13
CA VAL A 14 0.04 -23.23 86.68
C VAL A 14 -1.15 -22.84 85.80
N GLU A 15 -2.17 -22.24 86.42
CA GLU A 15 -3.22 -21.55 85.70
C GLU A 15 -2.50 -20.49 84.88
N VAL A 16 -2.29 -20.80 83.60
CA VAL A 16 -1.88 -19.82 82.62
C VAL A 16 -3.06 -18.87 82.52
N VAL A 17 -3.09 -17.87 83.39
CA VAL A 17 -4.03 -16.75 83.34
C VAL A 17 -3.65 -16.00 82.07
N ILE A 18 -4.20 -16.44 80.93
CA ILE A 18 -4.11 -15.72 79.69
C ILE A 18 -4.74 -14.36 80.01
N PRO A 19 -3.95 -13.27 80.07
CA PRO A 19 -4.51 -11.98 80.42
C PRO A 19 -5.59 -11.69 79.39
N ALA A 20 -6.79 -11.30 79.82
CA ALA A 20 -7.94 -11.00 78.95
C ALA A 20 -7.65 -9.91 77.88
N LEU A 21 -6.46 -9.32 77.91
CA LEU A 21 -5.87 -8.43 76.93
C LEU A 21 -5.34 -9.16 75.67
N LEU A 22 -4.83 -10.39 75.78
CA LEU A 22 -4.29 -11.16 74.66
C LEU A 22 -5.34 -11.44 73.55
N PRO A 23 -6.57 -11.92 73.84
CA PRO A 23 -7.59 -12.10 72.80
C PRO A 23 -8.07 -10.78 72.20
N ARG A 24 -8.04 -9.68 72.97
CA ARG A 24 -8.40 -8.33 72.48
C ARG A 24 -7.35 -7.77 71.52
N LEU A 25 -6.06 -7.94 71.82
CA LEU A 25 -4.97 -7.55 70.94
C LEU A 25 -4.94 -8.39 69.65
N LEU A 26 -5.23 -9.69 69.74
CA LEU A 26 -5.39 -10.56 68.57
C LEU A 26 -6.58 -10.15 67.69
N ALA A 27 -7.73 -9.80 68.29
CA ALA A 27 -8.89 -9.30 67.56
C ALA A 27 -8.60 -7.96 66.85
N VAL A 28 -7.89 -7.05 67.52
CA VAL A 28 -7.46 -5.77 66.92
C VAL A 28 -6.46 -6.01 65.77
N ALA A 29 -5.47 -6.88 65.97
CA ALA A 29 -4.51 -7.25 64.94
C ALA A 29 -5.19 -7.90 63.72
N ALA A 30 -6.16 -8.80 63.95
CA ALA A 30 -6.95 -9.42 62.89
C ALA A 30 -7.81 -8.38 62.14
N GLY A 31 -8.42 -7.43 62.86
CA GLY A 31 -9.19 -6.35 62.24
C GLY A 31 -8.34 -5.42 61.36
N ILE A 32 -7.15 -5.05 61.84
CA ILE A 32 -6.18 -4.25 61.06
C ILE A 32 -5.70 -5.05 59.84
N PHE A 33 -5.42 -6.34 59.99
CA PHE A 33 -5.01 -7.20 58.88
C PHE A 33 -6.08 -7.29 57.79
N VAL A 34 -7.35 -7.46 58.19
CA VAL A 34 -8.49 -7.45 57.25
C VAL A 34 -8.64 -6.08 56.58
N LEU A 35 -8.46 -4.98 57.31
CA LEU A 35 -8.50 -3.62 56.76
C LEU A 35 -7.41 -3.40 55.72
N VAL A 36 -6.18 -3.85 55.99
CA VAL A 36 -5.04 -3.75 55.07
C VAL A 36 -5.29 -4.60 53.80
N LEU A 37 -5.83 -5.81 53.95
CA LEU A 37 -6.22 -6.64 52.81
C LEU A 37 -7.31 -6.00 51.95
N LEU A 38 -8.35 -5.42 52.59
CA LEU A 38 -9.42 -4.71 51.89
C LEU A 38 -8.89 -3.46 51.17
N ALA A 39 -7.97 -2.71 51.80
CA ALA A 39 -7.33 -1.55 51.19
C ALA A 39 -6.52 -1.93 49.94
N GLY A 40 -5.74 -3.01 50.01
CA GLY A 40 -5.00 -3.53 48.86
C GLY A 40 -5.93 -3.97 47.71
N ALA A 41 -6.99 -4.70 48.03
CA ALA A 41 -7.97 -5.18 47.04
C ALA A 41 -8.87 -4.07 46.46
N SER A 42 -8.91 -2.89 47.09
CA SER A 42 -9.70 -1.74 46.66
C SER A 42 -9.01 -0.91 45.58
N SER A 43 -7.71 -1.08 45.36
CA SER A 43 -7.02 -0.36 44.29
C SER A 43 -7.05 -1.10 42.94
N TYR A 44 -6.91 -0.35 41.86
CA TYR A 44 -6.62 -0.89 40.53
C TYR A 44 -5.77 0.09 39.71
N VAL A 45 -5.07 -0.45 38.72
CA VAL A 45 -4.28 0.34 37.76
C VAL A 45 -4.63 -0.13 36.35
N ILE A 46 -5.05 0.79 35.49
CA ILE A 46 -5.29 0.53 34.07
C ILE A 46 -4.05 0.97 33.28
N PRO A 47 -3.40 0.06 32.53
CA PRO A 47 -2.24 0.40 31.71
C PRO A 47 -2.57 1.44 30.63
N PRO A 48 -1.58 2.24 30.18
CA PRO A 48 -1.79 3.22 29.11
C PRO A 48 -2.24 2.54 27.81
N GLY A 49 -3.16 3.19 27.09
CA GLY A 49 -3.76 2.64 25.86
C GLY A 49 -4.78 1.52 26.10
N HIS A 50 -5.22 1.32 27.34
CA HIS A 50 -6.39 0.53 27.69
C HIS A 50 -7.45 1.41 28.35
N ARG A 51 -8.71 1.00 28.24
CA ARG A 51 -9.84 1.57 28.97
C ARG A 51 -10.50 0.49 29.79
N GLY A 52 -10.90 0.81 31.01
CA GLY A 52 -11.49 -0.16 31.93
C GLY A 52 -13.01 -0.19 31.81
N VAL A 53 -13.58 -1.38 31.64
CA VAL A 53 -15.02 -1.59 31.83
C VAL A 53 -15.25 -2.07 33.26
N LYS A 54 -15.96 -1.26 34.04
CA LYS A 54 -16.33 -1.59 35.42
C LYS A 54 -17.56 -2.50 35.43
N VAL A 55 -17.43 -3.68 36.05
CA VAL A 55 -18.54 -4.62 36.26
C VAL A 55 -18.77 -4.78 37.76
N THR A 56 -19.94 -4.38 38.24
CA THR A 56 -20.34 -4.45 39.64
C THR A 56 -21.55 -5.38 39.78
N LEU A 57 -21.40 -6.51 40.48
CA LEU A 57 -22.45 -7.53 40.64
C LEU A 57 -23.16 -7.90 39.32
N GLY A 58 -22.38 -8.11 38.25
CA GLY A 58 -22.90 -8.47 36.93
C GLY A 58 -23.45 -7.31 36.09
N ARG A 59 -23.54 -6.09 36.62
CA ARG A 59 -23.87 -4.89 35.84
C ARG A 59 -22.61 -4.19 35.36
N ALA A 60 -22.45 -4.05 34.05
CA ALA A 60 -21.43 -3.16 33.49
C ALA A 60 -21.84 -1.69 33.72
N SER A 61 -20.89 -0.81 34.01
CA SER A 61 -21.05 0.65 34.07
C SER A 61 -21.29 1.21 32.67
N ASP A 62 -22.09 2.29 32.54
CA ASP A 62 -22.33 2.97 31.26
C ASP A 62 -21.12 3.78 30.78
N GLN A 63 -20.27 4.20 31.72
CA GLN A 63 -19.06 4.97 31.44
C GLN A 63 -17.81 4.09 31.51
N PHE A 64 -16.86 4.36 30.61
CA PHE A 64 -15.53 3.77 30.64
C PHE A 64 -14.67 4.43 31.72
N LEU A 65 -13.73 3.67 32.28
CA LEU A 65 -12.71 4.18 33.18
C LEU A 65 -11.46 4.59 32.37
N PRO A 66 -10.92 5.80 32.58
CA PRO A 66 -9.69 6.24 31.95
C PRO A 66 -8.49 5.42 32.45
N GLU A 67 -7.36 5.55 31.76
CA GLU A 67 -6.09 4.97 32.20
C GLU A 67 -5.59 5.60 33.51
N GLY A 68 -4.82 4.82 34.28
CA GLY A 68 -4.25 5.27 35.55
C GLY A 68 -4.76 4.51 36.77
N PHE A 69 -4.46 5.07 37.94
CA PHE A 69 -4.82 4.51 39.24
C PHE A 69 -6.23 4.93 39.64
N GLY A 70 -7.00 3.99 40.20
CA GLY A 70 -8.30 4.30 40.76
C GLY A 70 -8.68 3.36 41.90
N PHE A 71 -9.80 3.70 42.54
CA PHE A 71 -10.39 2.91 43.61
C PHE A 71 -11.67 2.22 43.15
N LYS A 72 -11.81 0.96 43.54
CA LYS A 72 -13.00 0.13 43.32
C LYS A 72 -13.40 -0.51 44.64
N LEU A 73 -14.68 -0.86 44.77
CA LEU A 73 -15.10 -1.66 45.91
C LEU A 73 -14.48 -3.06 45.79
N PRO A 74 -13.72 -3.51 46.81
CA PRO A 74 -13.12 -4.84 46.82
C PRO A 74 -14.24 -5.90 46.80
N LEU A 75 -13.95 -7.08 46.25
CA LEU A 75 -14.85 -8.25 46.12
C LEU A 75 -16.02 -8.12 45.13
N VAL A 76 -16.68 -6.97 45.07
CA VAL A 76 -17.91 -6.79 44.28
C VAL A 76 -17.69 -6.22 42.88
N THR A 77 -16.57 -5.53 42.67
CA THR A 77 -16.26 -4.84 41.42
C THR A 77 -15.07 -5.48 40.71
N ARG A 78 -15.28 -5.88 39.45
CA ARG A 78 -14.24 -6.34 38.52
C ARG A 78 -14.03 -5.28 37.45
N ILE A 79 -12.78 -5.05 37.06
CA ILE A 79 -12.42 -4.12 35.99
C ILE A 79 -11.82 -4.95 34.87
N VAL A 80 -12.39 -4.84 33.69
CA VAL A 80 -11.92 -5.53 32.49
C VAL A 80 -11.22 -4.52 31.60
N PRO A 81 -9.90 -4.61 31.43
CA PRO A 81 -9.18 -3.72 30.53
C PRO A 81 -9.45 -4.12 29.07
N VAL A 82 -9.84 -3.14 28.26
CA VAL A 82 -10.02 -3.27 26.81
C VAL A 82 -9.00 -2.36 26.12
N SER A 83 -8.27 -2.89 25.16
CA SER A 83 -7.27 -2.11 24.40
C SER A 83 -7.96 -1.19 23.40
N VAL A 84 -7.59 0.10 23.41
CA VAL A 84 -8.02 1.10 22.41
C VAL A 84 -6.95 1.38 21.37
N ARG A 85 -5.83 0.63 21.42
CA ARG A 85 -4.74 0.76 20.46
C ARG A 85 -5.17 0.25 19.09
N GLN A 86 -4.59 0.86 18.06
CA GLN A 86 -4.75 0.40 16.69
C GLN A 86 -4.12 -0.98 16.51
N ARG A 87 -4.84 -1.89 15.86
CA ARG A 87 -4.41 -3.27 15.61
C ARG A 87 -4.69 -3.64 14.17
N THR A 88 -3.82 -4.48 13.63
CA THR A 88 -4.00 -5.08 12.30
C THR A 88 -4.35 -6.54 12.48
N ALA A 89 -5.47 -6.97 11.93
CA ALA A 89 -5.86 -8.37 11.94
C ALA A 89 -5.94 -8.94 10.51
N PRO A 90 -5.49 -10.19 10.29
CA PRO A 90 -5.68 -10.89 9.03
C PRO A 90 -7.15 -11.28 8.86
N LEU A 91 -7.63 -11.20 7.63
CA LEU A 91 -8.95 -11.65 7.23
C LEU A 91 -8.83 -12.32 5.87
N ARG A 92 -9.39 -13.52 5.73
CA ARG A 92 -9.54 -14.17 4.44
C ARG A 92 -11.00 -14.05 3.99
N ALA A 93 -11.22 -13.72 2.73
CA ALA A 93 -12.54 -13.58 2.15
C ALA A 93 -12.63 -14.38 0.85
N ASP A 94 -13.40 -15.46 0.88
CA ASP A 94 -13.72 -16.23 -0.31
C ASP A 94 -14.95 -15.60 -0.97
N CYS A 95 -14.81 -15.14 -2.20
CA CYS A 95 -15.83 -14.39 -2.92
C CYS A 95 -15.95 -14.85 -4.39
N PHE A 96 -17.02 -14.42 -5.03
CA PHE A 96 -17.25 -14.66 -6.45
C PHE A 96 -17.29 -13.32 -7.17
N SER A 97 -16.67 -13.27 -8.34
CA SER A 97 -16.76 -12.13 -9.26
C SER A 97 -18.02 -12.19 -10.11
N SER A 98 -18.29 -11.11 -10.84
CA SER A 98 -19.47 -11.00 -11.72
C SER A 98 -19.51 -12.05 -12.84
N ASP A 99 -18.37 -12.60 -13.22
CA ASP A 99 -18.17 -13.66 -14.23
C ASP A 99 -18.14 -15.07 -13.61
N LEU A 100 -18.65 -15.21 -12.39
CA LEU A 100 -18.79 -16.48 -11.65
C LEU A 100 -17.44 -17.19 -11.38
N GLN A 101 -16.34 -16.45 -11.32
CA GLN A 101 -15.04 -16.99 -10.93
C GLN A 101 -14.89 -16.93 -9.42
N GLN A 102 -14.30 -17.98 -8.84
CA GLN A 102 -13.97 -18.00 -7.42
C GLN A 102 -12.66 -17.23 -7.20
N ILE A 103 -12.70 -16.28 -6.27
CA ILE A 103 -11.56 -15.43 -5.91
C ILE A 103 -11.37 -15.52 -4.40
N THR A 104 -10.14 -15.81 -3.98
CA THR A 104 -9.80 -15.77 -2.56
C THR A 104 -8.96 -14.53 -2.29
N LEU A 105 -9.45 -13.66 -1.39
CA LEU A 105 -8.77 -12.43 -1.03
C LEU A 105 -8.16 -12.57 0.36
N ASP A 106 -6.84 -12.35 0.43
CA ASP A 106 -6.12 -12.20 1.69
C ASP A 106 -6.05 -10.73 2.05
N LEU A 107 -6.74 -10.35 3.13
CA LEU A 107 -6.93 -8.99 3.58
C LEU A 107 -6.27 -8.77 4.94
N ARG A 108 -5.89 -7.52 5.20
CA ARG A 108 -5.44 -7.03 6.51
C ARG A 108 -6.28 -5.82 6.86
N VAL A 109 -7.02 -5.92 7.95
CA VAL A 109 -7.90 -4.84 8.41
C VAL A 109 -7.19 -4.11 9.54
N LEU A 110 -7.02 -2.81 9.38
CA LEU A 110 -6.47 -1.92 10.38
C LEU A 110 -7.61 -1.21 11.09
N TYR A 111 -7.80 -1.52 12.38
CA TYR A 111 -8.92 -1.01 13.15
C TYR A 111 -8.50 -0.54 14.54
N ARG A 112 -9.32 0.32 15.14
CA ARG A 112 -9.23 0.70 16.56
C ARG A 112 -10.62 0.75 17.17
N VAL A 113 -10.67 0.49 18.48
CA VAL A 113 -11.89 0.66 19.27
C VAL A 113 -11.93 2.10 19.79
N PRO A 114 -12.93 2.93 19.40
CA PRO A 114 -13.09 4.26 19.98
C PRO A 114 -13.48 4.17 21.45
N GLU A 115 -13.02 5.11 22.27
CA GLU A 115 -13.20 5.08 23.73
C GLU A 115 -14.68 5.09 24.15
N SER A 116 -15.51 5.80 23.40
CA SER A 116 -16.97 5.90 23.62
C SER A 116 -17.71 4.56 23.49
N SER A 117 -17.19 3.64 22.67
CA SER A 117 -17.90 2.42 22.28
C SER A 117 -17.40 1.18 23.03
N VAL A 118 -16.34 1.32 23.85
CA VAL A 118 -15.73 0.22 24.63
C VAL A 118 -16.76 -0.51 25.50
N VAL A 119 -17.62 0.23 26.19
CA VAL A 119 -18.66 -0.34 27.07
C VAL A 119 -19.73 -1.07 26.26
N GLN A 120 -20.16 -0.49 25.13
CA GLN A 120 -21.19 -1.08 24.28
C GLN A 120 -20.71 -2.39 23.67
N ILE A 121 -19.48 -2.41 23.15
CA ILE A 121 -18.85 -3.62 22.60
C ILE A 121 -18.79 -4.72 23.64
N TYR A 122 -18.34 -4.41 24.86
CA TYR A 122 -18.25 -5.38 25.95
C TYR A 122 -19.61 -5.97 26.36
N ARG A 123 -20.70 -5.20 26.24
CA ARG A 123 -22.05 -5.65 26.60
C ARG A 123 -22.73 -6.45 25.48
N GLN A 124 -22.55 -6.02 24.24
CA GLN A 124 -23.31 -6.54 23.09
C GLN A 124 -22.61 -7.70 22.38
N TYR A 125 -21.27 -7.77 22.44
CA TYR A 125 -20.48 -8.75 21.70
C TYR A 125 -19.65 -9.61 22.64
N ALA A 126 -19.62 -10.91 22.36
CA ALA A 126 -18.79 -11.87 23.07
C ALA A 126 -17.51 -12.15 22.26
N GLY A 127 -16.38 -12.33 22.95
CA GLY A 127 -15.10 -12.67 22.33
C GLY A 127 -14.32 -11.47 21.79
N ASP A 128 -13.50 -11.70 20.75
CA ASP A 128 -12.76 -10.62 20.10
C ASP A 128 -13.73 -9.76 19.26
N PRO A 129 -13.74 -8.42 19.39
CA PRO A 129 -14.58 -7.55 18.57
C PRO A 129 -14.31 -7.69 17.07
N PHE A 130 -13.11 -8.15 16.71
CA PHE A 130 -12.75 -8.41 15.33
C PHE A 130 -13.56 -9.54 14.72
N ASP A 131 -13.53 -10.73 15.33
CA ASP A 131 -14.19 -11.93 14.78
C ASP A 131 -15.72 -11.79 14.81
N SER A 132 -16.26 -11.15 15.85
CA SER A 132 -17.70 -11.03 16.06
C SER A 132 -18.37 -9.95 15.21
N LEU A 133 -17.68 -8.84 14.91
CA LEU A 133 -18.27 -7.70 14.21
C LEU A 133 -17.52 -7.31 12.94
N ILE A 134 -16.20 -7.16 12.99
CA ILE A 134 -15.43 -6.59 11.88
C ILE A 134 -15.30 -7.58 10.72
N ALA A 135 -14.86 -8.81 11.02
CA ALA A 135 -14.64 -9.87 10.04
C ALA A 135 -15.87 -10.12 9.14
N PRO A 136 -17.09 -10.36 9.68
CA PRO A 136 -18.25 -10.61 8.84
C PRO A 136 -18.65 -9.38 8.01
N ARG A 137 -18.58 -8.16 8.57
CA ARG A 137 -18.99 -6.93 7.86
C ARG A 137 -18.02 -6.56 6.74
N VAL A 138 -16.72 -6.74 6.95
CA VAL A 138 -15.71 -6.53 5.91
C VAL A 138 -15.83 -7.60 4.83
N GLN A 139 -16.04 -8.87 5.20
CA GLN A 139 -16.28 -9.93 4.21
C GLN A 139 -17.52 -9.64 3.35
N GLU A 140 -18.61 -9.19 3.97
CA GLU A 140 -19.84 -8.81 3.28
C GLU A 140 -19.61 -7.64 2.31
N ALA A 141 -18.95 -6.57 2.77
CA ALA A 141 -18.61 -5.41 1.93
C ALA A 141 -17.71 -5.76 0.74
N VAL A 142 -16.71 -6.62 0.96
CA VAL A 142 -15.83 -7.09 -0.11
C VAL A 142 -16.58 -7.95 -1.11
N LYS A 143 -17.44 -8.87 -0.66
CA LYS A 143 -18.28 -9.70 -1.53
C LYS A 143 -19.19 -8.88 -2.42
N GLU A 144 -19.81 -7.82 -1.88
CA GLU A 144 -20.65 -6.91 -2.66
C GLU A 144 -19.89 -6.19 -3.76
N VAL A 145 -18.68 -5.68 -3.46
CA VAL A 145 -17.87 -4.97 -4.46
C VAL A 145 -17.34 -5.94 -5.52
N THR A 146 -16.86 -7.11 -5.11
CA THR A 146 -16.34 -8.15 -6.01
C THR A 146 -17.44 -8.69 -6.93
N ALA A 147 -18.68 -8.83 -6.45
CA ALA A 147 -19.80 -9.31 -7.25
C ALA A 147 -20.17 -8.38 -8.43
N LEU A 148 -19.78 -7.11 -8.38
CA LEU A 148 -20.06 -6.11 -9.43
C LEU A 148 -18.96 -6.04 -10.50
N LEU A 149 -17.80 -6.64 -10.26
CA LEU A 149 -16.61 -6.51 -11.09
C LEU A 149 -16.14 -7.88 -11.60
N THR A 150 -15.52 -7.91 -12.78
CA THR A 150 -14.90 -9.12 -13.29
C THR A 150 -13.59 -9.40 -12.57
N ALA A 151 -13.13 -10.66 -12.58
CA ALA A 151 -11.86 -11.03 -11.96
C ALA A 151 -10.67 -10.21 -12.49
N GLU A 152 -10.63 -9.93 -13.80
CA GLU A 152 -9.61 -9.10 -14.44
C GLU A 152 -9.61 -7.66 -13.90
N GLN A 153 -10.79 -7.06 -13.73
CA GLN A 153 -10.92 -5.69 -13.21
C GLN A 153 -10.50 -5.59 -11.74
N ILE A 154 -10.73 -6.65 -10.96
CA ILE A 154 -10.33 -6.69 -9.55
C ILE A 154 -8.80 -6.71 -9.44
N VAL A 155 -8.11 -7.46 -10.29
CA VAL A 155 -6.64 -7.49 -10.34
C VAL A 155 -6.07 -6.16 -10.84
N LYS A 156 -6.59 -5.64 -11.96
CA LYS A 156 -6.12 -4.37 -12.54
C LYS A 156 -6.45 -3.15 -11.65
N GLY A 157 -7.58 -3.18 -10.95
CA GLY A 157 -8.15 -2.06 -10.19
C GLY A 157 -8.21 -2.26 -8.68
N ARG A 158 -7.24 -2.98 -8.09
CA ARG A 158 -7.26 -3.35 -6.65
C ARG A 158 -7.47 -2.16 -5.70
N ASP A 159 -6.93 -0.99 -6.03
CA ASP A 159 -7.05 0.20 -5.20
C ASP A 159 -8.48 0.75 -5.17
N ARG A 160 -9.17 0.69 -6.31
CA ARG A 160 -10.59 1.06 -6.39
C ARG A 160 -11.45 0.10 -5.59
N VAL A 161 -11.19 -1.21 -5.71
CA VAL A 161 -11.88 -2.25 -4.92
C VAL A 161 -11.66 -2.02 -3.43
N LYS A 162 -10.42 -1.75 -3.01
CA LYS A 162 -10.06 -1.40 -1.63
C LYS A 162 -10.87 -0.20 -1.13
N GLN A 163 -10.89 0.90 -1.88
CA GLN A 163 -11.57 2.13 -1.45
C GLN A 163 -13.09 1.93 -1.32
N GLN A 164 -13.70 1.26 -2.29
CA GLN A 164 -15.14 0.96 -2.26
C GLN A 164 -15.49 0.00 -1.12
N ALA A 165 -14.72 -1.08 -0.94
CA ALA A 165 -14.95 -2.03 0.14
C ALA A 165 -14.75 -1.39 1.52
N LEU A 166 -13.76 -0.50 1.68
CA LEU A 166 -13.53 0.24 2.92
C LEU A 166 -14.69 1.19 3.25
N ALA A 167 -15.23 1.89 2.24
CA ALA A 167 -16.39 2.76 2.42
C ALA A 167 -17.63 1.97 2.87
N ASN A 168 -17.94 0.88 2.18
CA ASN A 168 -19.07 0.01 2.51
C ASN A 168 -18.90 -0.64 3.89
N ALA A 169 -17.69 -1.08 4.23
CA ALA A 169 -17.41 -1.65 5.54
C ALA A 169 -17.61 -0.63 6.67
N ARG A 170 -17.18 0.62 6.48
CA ARG A 170 -17.38 1.71 7.46
C ARG A 170 -18.85 2.01 7.68
N GLU A 171 -19.64 2.06 6.62
CA GLU A 171 -21.09 2.30 6.69
C GLU A 171 -21.79 1.20 7.48
N LYS A 172 -21.42 -0.07 7.25
CA LYS A 172 -22.01 -1.23 7.95
C LYS A 172 -21.60 -1.37 9.42
N ILE A 173 -20.38 -0.98 9.77
CA ILE A 173 -19.85 -1.07 11.14
C ILE A 173 -20.35 0.11 11.99
N GLY A 174 -20.56 1.27 11.38
CA GLY A 174 -21.03 2.47 12.06
C GLY A 174 -20.04 3.01 13.09
N ALA A 175 -20.54 3.70 14.10
CA ALA A 175 -19.73 4.37 15.13
C ALA A 175 -19.21 3.43 16.25
N LEU A 176 -19.51 2.13 16.19
CA LEU A 176 -19.07 1.18 17.21
C LEU A 176 -17.56 0.97 17.15
N LEU A 177 -16.99 0.92 15.94
CA LEU A 177 -15.59 0.58 15.68
C LEU A 177 -15.06 1.43 14.54
N GLU A 178 -13.79 1.83 14.65
CA GLU A 178 -13.16 2.64 13.61
C GLU A 178 -12.22 1.80 12.75
N VAL A 179 -12.58 1.63 11.49
CA VAL A 179 -11.71 0.99 10.48
C VAL A 179 -10.90 2.06 9.77
N HIS A 180 -9.59 2.09 10.03
CA HIS A 180 -8.66 3.06 9.46
C HIS A 180 -8.30 2.72 8.03
N ASP A 181 -7.94 1.46 7.79
CA ASP A 181 -7.53 1.02 6.46
C ASP A 181 -7.84 -0.46 6.23
N LEU A 182 -8.00 -0.81 4.95
CA LEU A 182 -8.13 -2.16 4.46
C LEU A 182 -7.00 -2.40 3.45
N VAL A 183 -6.16 -3.39 3.69
CA VAL A 183 -5.07 -3.74 2.78
C VAL A 183 -5.35 -5.09 2.17
N ILE A 184 -5.51 -5.13 0.85
CA ILE A 184 -5.49 -6.37 0.08
C ILE A 184 -4.02 -6.79 -0.01
N ARG A 185 -3.66 -7.96 0.52
CA ARG A 185 -2.30 -8.50 0.43
C ARG A 185 -2.14 -9.34 -0.83
N ASN A 186 -3.01 -10.33 -1.00
CA ASN A 186 -2.98 -11.25 -2.13
C ASN A 186 -4.38 -11.48 -2.70
N ILE A 187 -4.44 -11.84 -3.98
CA ILE A 187 -5.65 -12.18 -4.73
C ILE A 187 -5.35 -13.53 -5.39
N ASP A 188 -5.86 -14.61 -4.81
CA ASP A 188 -5.70 -15.95 -5.38
C ASP A 188 -6.85 -16.24 -6.34
N LEU A 189 -6.49 -16.60 -7.57
CA LEU A 189 -7.36 -16.99 -8.66
C LEU A 189 -7.13 -18.47 -9.00
N SER A 190 -7.99 -19.05 -9.83
CA SER A 190 -7.70 -20.36 -10.41
C SER A 190 -6.52 -20.26 -11.38
N GLU A 191 -5.66 -21.28 -11.39
CA GLU A 191 -4.44 -21.32 -12.23
C GLU A 191 -4.75 -21.20 -13.74
N GLU A 192 -5.92 -21.69 -14.16
CA GLU A 192 -6.40 -21.54 -15.54
C GLU A 192 -6.71 -20.08 -15.89
N LEU A 193 -7.37 -19.35 -14.98
CA LEU A 193 -7.71 -17.96 -15.18
C LEU A 193 -6.48 -17.06 -15.12
N GLU A 194 -5.55 -17.31 -14.21
CA GLU A 194 -4.29 -16.56 -14.12
C GLU A 194 -3.51 -16.66 -15.44
N ARG A 195 -3.38 -17.87 -15.99
CA ARG A 195 -2.76 -18.10 -17.31
C ARG A 195 -3.52 -17.40 -18.44
N ALA A 196 -4.86 -17.42 -18.41
CA ALA A 196 -5.67 -16.75 -19.42
C ALA A 196 -5.53 -15.22 -19.37
N ILE A 197 -5.49 -14.63 -18.17
CA ILE A 197 -5.27 -13.19 -17.97
C ILE A 197 -3.86 -12.80 -18.42
N GLU A 198 -2.85 -13.59 -18.09
CA GLU A 198 -1.46 -13.35 -18.54
C GLU A 198 -1.36 -13.42 -20.07
N ALA A 199 -1.89 -14.48 -20.69
CA ALA A 199 -1.90 -14.62 -22.14
C ALA A 199 -2.63 -13.46 -22.84
N LYS A 200 -3.77 -13.03 -22.29
CA LYS A 200 -4.51 -11.87 -22.79
C LYS A 200 -3.69 -10.57 -22.64
N MET A 201 -3.01 -10.39 -21.52
CA MET A 201 -2.16 -9.22 -21.29
C MET A 201 -1.01 -9.16 -22.29
N VAL A 202 -0.35 -10.29 -22.57
CA VAL A 202 0.70 -10.39 -23.59
C VAL A 202 0.13 -10.04 -24.97
N ALA A 203 -1.01 -10.63 -25.35
CA ALA A 203 -1.66 -10.33 -26.63
C ALA A 203 -2.09 -8.86 -26.75
N GLU A 204 -2.61 -8.24 -25.69
CA GLU A 204 -2.94 -6.81 -25.64
C GLU A 204 -1.69 -5.93 -25.81
N GLN A 205 -0.59 -6.27 -25.15
CA GLN A 205 0.68 -5.56 -25.27
C GLN A 205 1.29 -5.70 -26.68
N GLU A 206 1.23 -6.90 -27.26
CA GLU A 206 1.70 -7.15 -28.63
C GLU A 206 0.85 -6.38 -29.65
N ALA A 207 -0.47 -6.39 -29.50
CA ALA A 207 -1.38 -5.62 -30.35
C ALA A 207 -1.14 -4.11 -30.21
N ALA A 208 -0.92 -3.61 -28.99
CA ALA A 208 -0.58 -2.20 -28.76
C ALA A 208 0.75 -1.83 -29.42
N ARG A 209 1.77 -2.69 -29.32
CA ARG A 209 3.07 -2.51 -29.98
C ARG A 209 2.93 -2.51 -31.50
N ALA A 210 2.17 -3.44 -32.06
CA ALA A 210 1.94 -3.52 -33.51
C ALA A 210 1.24 -2.25 -34.03
N ARG A 211 0.23 -1.75 -33.31
CA ARG A 211 -0.44 -0.48 -33.63
C ARG A 211 0.51 0.71 -33.57
N PHE A 212 1.40 0.75 -32.57
CA PHE A 212 2.39 1.82 -32.44
C PHE A 212 3.42 1.78 -33.57
N VAL A 213 3.84 0.58 -34.00
CA VAL A 213 4.72 0.42 -35.18
C VAL A 213 3.99 0.86 -36.44
N GLN A 214 2.75 0.43 -36.65
CA GLN A 214 1.95 0.85 -37.80
C GLN A 214 1.80 2.38 -37.87
N MET A 215 1.48 3.02 -36.75
CA MET A 215 1.35 4.47 -36.66
C MET A 215 2.70 5.17 -36.94
N GLN A 216 3.81 4.65 -36.43
CA GLN A 216 5.14 5.18 -36.77
C GLN A 216 5.43 5.05 -38.27
N THR A 217 5.21 3.88 -38.87
CA THR A 217 5.43 3.67 -40.30
C THR A 217 4.57 4.61 -41.16
N GLU A 218 3.32 4.84 -40.74
CA GLU A 218 2.43 5.78 -41.42
C GLU A 218 2.94 7.22 -41.31
N ILE A 219 3.34 7.66 -40.12
CA ILE A 219 3.94 8.98 -39.89
C ILE A 219 5.23 9.15 -40.70
N GLU A 220 6.09 8.13 -40.73
CA GLU A 220 7.34 8.14 -41.51
C GLU A 220 7.06 8.23 -43.01
N ALA A 221 6.10 7.45 -43.52
CA ALA A 221 5.69 7.51 -44.91
C ALA A 221 5.13 8.89 -45.28
N GLN A 222 4.23 9.45 -44.46
CA GLN A 222 3.70 10.80 -44.65
C GLN A 222 4.82 11.85 -44.61
N THR A 223 5.75 11.74 -43.65
CA THR A 223 6.90 12.64 -43.53
C THR A 223 7.80 12.57 -44.76
N ALA A 224 8.03 11.37 -45.31
CA ALA A 224 8.81 11.18 -46.53
C ALA A 224 8.14 11.85 -47.75
N VAL A 225 6.82 11.73 -47.90
CA VAL A 225 6.05 12.39 -48.97
C VAL A 225 6.14 13.91 -48.82
N ILE A 226 5.87 14.45 -47.62
CA ILE A 226 5.94 15.90 -47.36
C ILE A 226 7.35 16.43 -47.64
N ARG A 227 8.39 15.68 -47.25
CA ARG A 227 9.77 16.04 -47.52
C ARG A 227 10.07 16.05 -49.02
N ALA A 228 9.67 15.02 -49.75
CA ALA A 228 9.86 14.94 -51.21
C ALA A 228 9.11 16.07 -51.95
N GLU A 229 7.88 16.38 -51.55
CA GLU A 229 7.13 17.52 -52.09
C GLU A 229 7.78 18.87 -51.76
N GLY A 230 8.30 19.02 -50.55
CA GLY A 230 9.06 20.20 -50.12
C GLY A 230 10.33 20.39 -50.94
N GLU A 231 11.08 19.31 -51.17
CA GLU A 231 12.29 19.30 -51.99
C GLU A 231 11.97 19.61 -53.46
N ALA A 232 10.95 18.97 -54.05
CA ALA A 232 10.51 19.24 -55.41
C ALA A 232 10.04 20.69 -55.60
N ARG A 233 9.29 21.23 -54.63
CA ARG A 233 8.85 22.63 -54.64
C ARG A 233 10.04 23.58 -54.52
N ALA A 234 11.01 23.28 -53.66
CA ALA A 234 12.24 24.07 -53.51
C ALA A 234 13.08 24.05 -54.80
N ILE A 235 13.23 22.90 -55.47
CA ILE A 235 13.93 22.78 -56.75
C ILE A 235 13.22 23.60 -57.82
N ARG A 236 11.89 23.53 -57.92
CA ARG A 236 11.11 24.31 -58.89
C ARG A 236 11.29 25.82 -58.69
N ILE A 237 11.16 26.30 -57.45
CA ILE A 237 11.35 27.72 -57.11
C ILE A 237 12.78 28.17 -57.42
N ARG A 238 13.79 27.36 -57.07
CA ARG A 238 15.19 27.66 -57.43
C ARG A 238 15.39 27.68 -58.94
N GLY A 239 14.86 26.70 -59.68
CA GLY A 239 14.97 26.65 -61.14
C GLY A 239 14.33 27.87 -61.82
N GLU A 240 13.16 28.29 -61.35
CA GLU A 240 12.49 29.52 -61.82
C GLU A 240 13.35 30.77 -61.52
N ALA A 241 13.87 30.90 -60.29
CA ALA A 241 14.73 32.01 -59.90
C ALA A 241 16.03 32.07 -60.74
N LEU A 242 16.64 30.91 -61.03
CA LEU A 242 17.83 30.81 -61.86
C LEU A 242 17.55 31.15 -63.32
N ARG A 243 16.37 30.78 -63.85
CA ARG A 243 15.96 31.11 -65.22
C ARG A 243 15.73 32.61 -65.41
N LEU A 244 15.23 33.28 -64.37
CA LEU A 244 15.04 34.74 -64.36
C LEU A 244 16.37 35.49 -64.24
N ASN A 245 17.41 34.90 -63.62
CA ASN A 245 18.70 35.56 -63.43
C ASN A 245 19.91 34.64 -63.76
N PRO A 246 20.29 34.51 -65.04
CA PRO A 246 21.40 33.65 -65.46
C PRO A 246 22.78 34.13 -64.98
N ALA A 247 22.92 35.40 -64.57
CA ALA A 247 24.17 35.93 -64.01
C ALA A 247 24.47 35.36 -62.61
N PHE A 248 23.43 34.97 -61.85
CA PHE A 248 23.58 34.41 -60.51
C PHE A 248 24.25 33.03 -60.51
N LEU A 249 23.94 32.17 -61.49
CA LEU A 249 24.62 30.88 -61.70
C LEU A 249 26.11 31.05 -61.92
N ARG A 250 26.51 32.05 -62.73
CA ARG A 250 27.93 32.36 -62.99
C ARG A 250 28.64 32.78 -61.71
N LEU A 251 28.00 33.58 -60.87
CA LEU A 251 28.56 34.03 -59.60
C LEU A 251 28.74 32.87 -58.63
N GLN A 252 27.74 31.98 -58.50
CA GLN A 252 27.86 30.77 -57.68
C GLN A 252 28.93 29.79 -58.18
N LEU A 253 29.08 29.64 -59.49
CA LEU A 253 30.14 28.84 -60.09
C LEU A 253 31.53 29.38 -59.72
N VAL A 254 31.71 30.70 -59.74
CA VAL A 254 32.97 31.35 -59.34
C VAL A 254 33.24 31.18 -57.85
N GLU A 255 32.24 31.34 -56.98
CA GLU A 255 32.39 31.17 -55.53
C GLU A 255 32.71 29.72 -55.11
N LYS A 256 32.12 28.74 -55.80
CA LYS A 256 32.34 27.30 -55.53
C LYS A 256 33.57 26.75 -56.26
N TRP A 257 34.26 27.56 -57.07
CA TRP A 257 35.40 27.12 -57.86
C TRP A 257 36.61 26.83 -56.98
N ASN A 258 37.14 25.61 -57.07
CA ASN A 258 38.31 25.16 -56.30
C ASN A 258 39.65 25.35 -57.04
N GLY A 259 39.66 26.12 -58.15
CA GLY A 259 40.88 26.45 -58.90
C GLY A 259 41.35 25.40 -59.92
N ARG A 260 40.66 24.26 -60.07
CA ARG A 260 41.04 23.21 -61.05
C ARG A 260 40.09 23.17 -62.24
N ALA A 261 40.64 23.31 -63.45
CA ALA A 261 39.86 23.28 -64.70
C ALA A 261 39.15 21.92 -64.90
N PRO A 262 37.91 21.91 -65.45
CA PRO A 262 37.14 20.68 -65.61
C PRO A 262 37.67 19.91 -66.82
N LEU A 263 37.97 18.63 -66.65
CA LEU A 263 38.47 17.75 -67.72
C LEU A 263 37.39 17.37 -68.74
N VAL A 264 36.12 17.69 -68.47
CA VAL A 264 35.00 17.46 -69.40
C VAL A 264 34.03 18.64 -69.30
N VAL A 265 33.85 19.37 -70.40
CA VAL A 265 32.80 20.36 -70.55
C VAL A 265 31.57 19.62 -71.10
N PRO A 266 30.43 19.56 -70.40
CA PRO A 266 29.20 19.01 -70.97
C PRO A 266 28.79 19.86 -72.17
N ALA A 267 28.44 19.20 -73.28
CA ALA A 267 27.96 19.89 -74.47
C ALA A 267 26.65 20.62 -74.17
N ASP A 268 26.60 21.91 -74.53
CA ASP A 268 25.43 22.76 -74.41
C ASP A 268 24.33 22.27 -75.38
N PRO A 269 23.06 22.08 -74.96
CA PRO A 269 22.03 21.48 -75.81
C PRO A 269 21.69 22.27 -77.10
N GLY A 270 22.15 23.52 -77.19
CA GLY A 270 21.94 24.40 -78.36
C GLY A 270 23.12 24.48 -79.34
N THR A 271 24.26 23.85 -79.06
CA THR A 271 25.45 23.93 -79.92
C THR A 271 25.90 22.54 -80.34
N SER A 272 25.44 22.09 -81.52
CA SER A 272 26.07 20.97 -82.23
C SER A 272 27.43 21.41 -82.75
N GLY A 273 28.47 21.30 -81.92
CA GLY A 273 29.81 21.71 -82.28
C GLY A 273 30.85 20.96 -81.46
N ALA A 274 31.52 20.02 -82.15
CA ALA A 274 32.79 19.37 -81.83
C ALA A 274 33.37 19.60 -80.44
N GLY A 275 33.48 18.51 -79.66
CA GLY A 275 34.42 18.44 -78.54
C GLY A 275 35.82 18.79 -79.04
N LEU A 276 36.31 19.96 -78.62
CA LEU A 276 37.64 20.44 -78.94
C LEU A 276 38.67 19.55 -78.22
N LEU A 277 39.16 18.52 -78.93
CA LEU A 277 40.37 17.79 -78.55
C LEU A 277 41.55 18.76 -78.67
N LEU A 278 42.09 19.22 -77.54
CA LEU A 278 43.35 19.95 -77.51
C LEU A 278 44.50 18.95 -77.74
N PRO A 279 45.42 19.20 -78.67
CA PRO A 279 46.61 18.37 -78.82
C PRO A 279 47.55 18.61 -77.62
N LEU A 280 48.05 17.52 -77.04
CA LEU A 280 49.13 17.54 -76.06
C LEU A 280 50.40 18.03 -76.75
N GLY A 281 50.91 19.19 -76.30
CA GLY A 281 52.27 19.62 -76.56
C GLY A 281 53.17 19.20 -75.41
N ASP A 282 54.22 18.44 -75.71
CA ASP A 282 55.27 18.05 -74.77
C ASP A 282 55.91 19.28 -74.11
N ALA A 283 55.90 19.33 -72.79
CA ALA A 283 56.79 20.18 -72.01
C ALA A 283 57.89 19.30 -71.41
N SER A 284 58.96 19.09 -72.18
CA SER A 284 60.20 18.52 -71.67
C SER A 284 60.98 19.56 -70.84
N GLN A 285 61.29 19.14 -69.61
CA GLN A 285 62.52 19.41 -68.82
C GLN A 285 62.90 20.86 -68.45
N SER A 286 62.94 21.15 -67.14
CA SER A 286 64.19 21.32 -66.38
C SER A 286 63.95 21.91 -64.98
N ALA A 287 64.36 21.17 -63.93
CA ALA A 287 65.04 21.70 -62.74
C ALA A 287 65.48 20.50 -61.88
N GLU A 288 66.79 20.29 -61.88
CA GLU A 288 67.55 19.26 -61.17
C GLU A 288 67.93 19.75 -59.76
N SER A 289 67.78 18.87 -58.75
CA SER A 289 68.64 18.56 -57.58
C SER A 289 69.21 19.66 -56.66
N PRO A 290 69.67 19.35 -55.41
CA PRO A 290 69.87 18.04 -54.77
C PRO A 290 68.87 17.68 -53.66
#